data_AF-A0A1I0TYH6-F1
#
_entry.id   AF-A0A1I0TYH6-F1
#
_cell.length_a   1.000
_cell.length_b   1.000
_cell.length_c   1.000
_cell.angle_alpha   90.00
_cell.angle_beta   90.00
_cell.angle_gamma   90.00
#
_symmetry.space_group_name_H-M   'P 1'
#
loop_
_entity.id
_entity.type
_entity.pdbx_description
1 polymer ?
#
loop_
_entity_poly.entity_id
_entity_poly.type
_entity_poly.pdbx_seq_one_letter_code
_entity_poly.pdbx_strand_id
1 'polypeptide(L)'
;MEPKYTPQGYASTSAILTTLAIGILASLILPVFYIILGRLIPNIWFIAIIAFLLGLGLGFFIDLGVKIGKLRNKKIVTIIAIFCGLFAFYIQWVLFDTLAYSRKGFTFNLNGNDLKFLAQDFFFLFTHPHILVQEIVNMNEIGTFRIESIGIISGLLLWVIWAGEFIVILGGAIFGVLNGQVIHPYSEINDNWMKRRKITHRIPLVENKETIVEALNQRNFTVLQDQPSLINATDYSEVLIFESTGDPTKYISVINVSNPTGKAKDKKLKSILKFYPLENANI
;
A
#
# COMPACT_ATOMS: atom_id res chain seq x y z
N MET A 1 1.49 -10.24 -28.45
CA MET A 1 1.38 -9.85 -27.02
C MET A 1 -0.10 -9.76 -26.70
N GLU A 2 -0.54 -10.30 -25.56
CA GLU A 2 -1.94 -10.24 -25.17
C GLU A 2 -2.36 -8.80 -24.85
N PRO A 3 -3.56 -8.34 -25.28
CA PRO A 3 -4.05 -7.04 -24.89
C PRO A 3 -4.36 -7.05 -23.39
N LYS A 4 -3.70 -6.16 -22.66
CA LYS A 4 -3.89 -5.95 -21.22
C LYS A 4 -4.02 -4.47 -20.99
N TYR A 5 -4.90 -4.07 -20.06
CA TYR A 5 -4.97 -2.68 -19.65
C TYR A 5 -3.60 -2.17 -19.21
N THR A 6 -3.15 -1.16 -19.93
CA THR A 6 -2.01 -0.34 -19.56
C THR A 6 -2.55 1.06 -19.31
N PRO A 7 -2.40 1.61 -18.10
CA PRO A 7 -2.77 3.00 -17.86
C PRO A 7 -2.05 3.90 -18.87
N GLN A 8 -2.75 4.89 -19.42
CA GLN A 8 -2.19 5.82 -20.42
C GLN A 8 -1.05 6.70 -19.87
N GLY A 9 -0.65 6.52 -18.60
CA GLY A 9 0.47 7.23 -18.00
C GLY A 9 0.17 8.69 -17.66
N TYR A 10 -1.11 9.09 -17.67
CA TYR A 10 -1.52 10.45 -17.33
C TYR A 10 -1.01 10.88 -15.97
N ALA A 11 -0.33 12.02 -15.94
CA ALA A 11 0.30 12.60 -14.77
C ALA A 11 0.29 14.13 -14.85
N SER A 12 -0.91 14.72 -14.85
CA SER A 12 -1.02 16.18 -14.74
C SER A 12 -0.38 16.71 -13.47
N THR A 13 0.12 17.94 -13.51
CA THR A 13 0.72 18.63 -12.36
C THR A 13 -0.24 18.63 -11.16
N SER A 14 -1.53 18.90 -11.38
CA SER A 14 -2.55 18.88 -10.32
C SER A 14 -2.65 17.51 -9.65
N ALA A 15 -2.72 16.43 -10.44
CA ALA A 15 -2.78 15.06 -9.92
C ALA A 15 -1.56 14.70 -9.05
N ILE A 16 -0.36 15.11 -9.50
CA ILE A 16 0.89 14.91 -8.77
C ILE A 16 0.85 15.68 -7.46
N LEU A 17 0.51 16.98 -7.50
CA LEU A 17 0.47 17.84 -6.32
C LEU A 17 -0.56 17.35 -5.29
N THR A 18 -1.76 16.95 -5.71
CA THR A 18 -2.77 16.39 -4.79
C THR A 18 -2.28 15.11 -4.13
N THR A 19 -1.68 14.19 -4.92
CA THR A 19 -1.16 12.92 -4.40
C THR A 19 -0.01 13.16 -3.42
N LEU A 20 0.93 14.03 -3.79
CA LEU A 20 2.08 14.39 -2.97
C LEU A 20 1.66 15.10 -1.68
N ALA A 21 0.71 16.04 -1.73
CA ALA A 21 0.22 16.75 -0.55
C ALA A 21 -0.41 15.79 0.47
N ILE A 22 -1.25 14.87 0.02
CA ILE A 22 -1.86 13.85 0.90
C ILE A 22 -0.77 12.91 1.46
N GLY A 23 0.20 12.51 0.64
CA GLY A 23 1.33 11.71 1.07
C GLY A 23 2.18 12.41 2.14
N ILE A 24 2.53 13.68 1.95
CA ILE A 24 3.29 14.49 2.92
C ILE A 24 2.52 14.63 4.24
N LEU A 25 1.22 14.92 4.18
CA LEU A 25 0.38 15.00 5.39
C LEU A 25 0.39 13.67 6.15
N ALA A 26 0.27 12.53 5.43
CA ALA A 26 0.36 11.21 6.05
C ALA A 26 1.76 10.94 6.65
N SER A 27 2.84 11.35 5.97
CA SER A 27 4.21 11.24 6.47
C SER A 27 4.50 12.09 7.71
N LEU A 28 3.71 13.13 7.99
CA LEU A 28 3.81 13.91 9.22
C LEU A 28 2.97 13.29 10.36
N ILE A 29 1.79 12.78 10.03
CA ILE A 29 0.80 12.32 11.01
C ILE A 29 1.04 10.88 11.46
N LEU A 30 1.28 9.94 10.52
CA LEU A 30 1.40 8.52 10.85
C LEU A 30 2.60 8.16 11.75
N PRO A 31 3.78 8.79 11.61
CA PRO A 31 4.87 8.56 12.54
C PRO A 31 4.53 8.87 14.00
N VAL A 32 3.64 9.84 14.27
CA VAL A 32 3.18 10.15 15.64
C VAL A 32 2.49 8.92 16.25
N PHE A 33 1.60 8.27 15.49
CA PHE A 33 0.93 7.05 15.93
C PHE A 33 1.91 5.89 16.13
N TYR A 34 2.88 5.73 15.21
CA TYR A 34 3.93 4.73 15.33
C TYR A 34 4.72 4.89 16.65
N ILE A 35 5.18 6.10 16.96
CA ILE A 35 5.94 6.39 18.18
C ILE A 35 5.10 6.19 19.45
N ILE A 36 3.82 6.59 19.44
CA ILE A 36 2.90 6.34 20.56
C ILE A 36 2.75 4.84 20.81
N LEU A 37 2.46 4.06 19.76
CA LEU A 37 2.25 2.62 19.87
C LEU A 37 3.52 1.90 20.33
N GLY A 38 4.68 2.25 19.76
CA GLY A 38 5.97 1.67 20.14
C GLY A 38 6.34 1.95 21.60
N ARG A 39 5.94 3.12 22.13
CA ARG A 39 6.10 3.43 23.55
C ARG A 39 5.19 2.63 24.46
N LEU A 40 3.93 2.44 24.07
CA LEU A 40 2.94 1.72 24.88
C LEU A 40 3.28 0.24 25.02
N ILE A 41 3.82 -0.38 23.97
CA ILE A 41 4.20 -1.79 23.94
C ILE A 41 5.65 -1.92 23.45
N PRO A 42 6.65 -1.77 24.34
CA PRO A 42 8.06 -1.80 24.00
C PRO A 42 8.55 -3.24 23.77
N ASN A 43 8.10 -3.84 22.66
CA ASN A 43 8.44 -5.19 22.23
C ASN A 43 8.89 -5.19 20.76
N ILE A 44 10.01 -5.84 20.47
CA ILE A 44 10.62 -5.83 19.13
C ILE A 44 9.71 -6.39 18.02
N TRP A 45 8.94 -7.44 18.31
CA TRP A 45 8.01 -8.03 17.35
C TRP A 45 6.81 -7.12 17.10
N PHE A 46 6.33 -6.46 18.15
CA PHE A 46 5.27 -5.47 18.02
C PHE A 46 5.72 -4.27 17.19
N ILE A 47 6.93 -3.75 17.44
CA ILE A 47 7.55 -2.65 16.67
C ILE A 47 7.64 -3.00 15.19
N ALA A 48 8.07 -4.22 14.85
CA ALA A 48 8.11 -4.68 13.46
C ALA A 48 6.72 -4.68 12.79
N ILE A 49 5.68 -5.08 13.52
CA ILE A 49 4.29 -5.06 13.03
C ILE A 49 3.82 -3.62 12.80
N ILE A 50 4.01 -2.71 13.76
CA ILE A 50 3.56 -1.32 13.60
C ILE A 50 4.38 -0.55 12.56
N ALA A 51 5.65 -0.91 12.33
CA ALA A 51 6.46 -0.39 11.22
C ALA A 51 5.89 -0.83 9.86
N PHE A 52 5.47 -2.09 9.73
CA PHE A 52 4.78 -2.55 8.54
C PHE A 52 3.44 -1.84 8.34
N LEU A 53 2.66 -1.65 9.40
CA LEU A 53 1.40 -0.89 9.35
C LEU A 53 1.61 0.58 9.00
N LEU A 54 2.69 1.21 9.47
CA LEU A 54 3.09 2.56 9.06
C LEU A 54 3.33 2.61 7.55
N GLY A 55 4.12 1.67 7.02
CA GLY A 55 4.36 1.54 5.58
C GLY A 55 3.07 1.37 4.77
N LEU A 56 2.23 0.40 5.17
CA LEU A 56 0.93 0.18 4.51
C LEU A 56 -0.01 1.40 4.61
N GLY A 57 -0.03 2.06 5.77
CA GLY A 57 -0.81 3.27 6.00
C GLY A 57 -0.38 4.40 5.07
N LEU A 58 0.93 4.63 4.91
CA LEU A 58 1.46 5.58 3.93
C LEU A 58 1.00 5.22 2.52
N GLY A 59 1.15 3.96 2.13
CA GLY A 59 0.70 3.47 0.82
C GLY A 59 -0.79 3.71 0.59
N PHE A 60 -1.64 3.50 1.60
CA PHE A 60 -3.08 3.76 1.55
C PHE A 60 -3.41 5.24 1.33
N PHE A 61 -2.79 6.16 2.08
CA PHE A 61 -3.06 7.59 1.90
C PHE A 61 -2.53 8.13 0.58
N ILE A 62 -1.37 7.65 0.13
CA ILE A 62 -0.88 7.98 -1.21
C ILE A 62 -1.87 7.46 -2.27
N ASP A 63 -2.40 6.25 -2.11
CA ASP A 63 -3.40 5.69 -3.03
C ASP A 63 -4.73 6.47 -3.02
N LEU A 64 -5.14 7.00 -1.86
CA LEU A 64 -6.26 7.92 -1.77
C LEU A 64 -6.01 9.18 -2.62
N GLY A 65 -4.78 9.72 -2.55
CA GLY A 65 -4.35 10.81 -3.40
C GLY A 65 -4.34 10.46 -4.90
N VAL A 66 -3.89 9.26 -5.26
CA VAL A 66 -3.97 8.72 -6.62
C VAL A 66 -5.41 8.68 -7.11
N LYS A 67 -6.33 8.22 -6.26
CA LYS A 67 -7.76 8.11 -6.59
C LYS A 67 -8.39 9.49 -6.81
N ILE A 68 -8.14 10.45 -5.91
CA ILE A 68 -8.67 11.82 -5.98
C ILE A 68 -8.05 12.58 -7.16
N GLY A 69 -6.73 12.54 -7.29
CA GLY A 69 -5.97 13.22 -8.32
C GLY A 69 -6.04 12.53 -9.70
N LYS A 70 -6.58 11.31 -9.78
CA LYS A 70 -6.69 10.50 -11.02
C LYS A 70 -5.33 10.25 -11.69
N LEU A 71 -4.29 10.08 -10.86
CA LEU A 71 -2.93 9.83 -11.31
C LEU A 71 -2.81 8.39 -11.85
N ARG A 72 -2.39 8.24 -13.11
CA ARG A 72 -2.37 6.93 -13.81
C ARG A 72 -0.95 6.50 -14.20
N ASN A 73 0.07 7.16 -13.65
CA ASN A 73 1.46 6.84 -13.95
C ASN A 73 2.10 6.08 -12.79
N LYS A 74 2.25 4.75 -12.97
CA LYS A 74 2.83 3.87 -11.96
C LYS A 74 4.22 4.30 -11.50
N LYS A 75 5.08 4.74 -12.44
CA LYS A 75 6.45 5.17 -12.10
C LYS A 75 6.43 6.38 -11.17
N ILE A 76 5.62 7.39 -11.49
CA ILE A 76 5.51 8.61 -10.68
C ILE A 76 4.90 8.30 -9.31
N VAL A 77 3.86 7.45 -9.26
CA VAL A 77 3.27 7.01 -7.98
C VAL A 77 4.30 6.30 -7.10
N THR A 78 5.14 5.42 -7.69
CA THR A 78 6.22 4.75 -6.96
C THR A 78 7.27 5.75 -6.46
N ILE A 79 7.64 6.76 -7.26
CA ILE A 79 8.57 7.82 -6.83
C ILE A 79 7.99 8.62 -5.65
N ILE A 80 6.71 8.99 -5.70
CA ILE A 80 6.02 9.66 -4.60
C ILE A 80 6.03 8.78 -3.34
N ALA A 81 5.76 7.47 -3.48
CA ALA A 81 5.79 6.54 -2.36
C ALA A 81 7.18 6.38 -1.75
N ILE A 82 8.24 6.35 -2.57
CA ILE A 82 9.61 6.34 -2.09
C ILE A 82 9.90 7.63 -1.31
N PHE A 83 9.60 8.79 -1.91
CA PHE A 83 9.81 10.08 -1.26
C PHE A 83 9.07 10.19 0.08
N CYS A 84 7.77 9.88 0.12
CA CYS A 84 6.97 9.92 1.34
C CYS A 84 7.40 8.87 2.37
N GLY A 85 7.87 7.70 1.95
CA GLY A 85 8.42 6.67 2.82
C GLY A 85 9.73 7.12 3.48
N LEU A 86 10.66 7.66 2.70
CA LEU A 86 11.91 8.26 3.21
C LEU A 86 11.61 9.42 4.16
N PHE A 87 10.66 10.29 3.77
CA PHE A 87 10.27 11.43 4.58
C PHE A 87 9.61 11.01 5.89
N ALA A 88 8.71 10.02 5.88
CA ALA A 88 8.12 9.48 7.10
C ALA A 88 9.16 8.82 8.02
N PHE A 89 10.12 8.09 7.45
CA PHE A 89 11.23 7.50 8.20
C PHE A 89 12.14 8.59 8.79
N TYR A 90 12.33 9.71 8.11
CA TYR A 90 13.04 10.85 8.70
C TYR A 90 12.24 11.48 9.85
N ILE A 91 10.96 11.78 9.62
CA ILE A 91 10.07 12.37 10.63
C ILE A 91 9.95 11.50 11.87
N GLN A 92 9.87 10.17 11.75
CA GLN A 92 9.80 9.30 12.91
C GLN A 92 11.05 9.41 13.79
N TRP A 93 12.23 9.54 13.19
CA TRP A 93 13.48 9.71 13.93
C TRP A 93 13.52 11.05 14.64
N VAL A 94 13.15 12.13 13.95
CA VAL A 94 13.04 13.47 14.56
C VAL A 94 12.07 13.43 15.75
N LEU A 95 10.89 12.83 15.60
CA LEU A 95 9.90 12.71 16.68
C LEU A 95 10.41 11.87 17.84
N PHE A 96 11.01 10.72 17.55
CA PHE A 96 11.54 9.81 18.57
C PHE A 96 12.60 10.50 19.41
N ASP A 97 13.57 11.14 18.77
CA ASP A 97 14.67 11.83 19.44
C ASP A 97 14.17 13.00 20.31
N THR A 98 13.32 13.85 19.73
CA THR A 98 12.67 14.97 20.44
C THR A 98 11.93 14.50 21.71
N LEU A 99 11.23 13.38 21.64
CA LEU A 99 10.48 12.84 22.78
C LEU A 99 11.39 12.09 23.78
N ALA A 100 12.42 11.41 23.31
CA ALA A 100 13.37 10.68 24.15
C ALA A 100 14.18 11.63 25.03
N TYR A 101 14.63 12.76 24.47
CA TYR A 101 15.42 13.79 25.16
C TYR A 101 14.60 14.95 25.73
N SER A 102 13.27 14.85 25.67
CA SER A 102 12.37 15.82 26.31
C SER A 102 12.72 16.00 27.80
N ARG A 103 12.64 17.24 28.30
CA ARG A 103 12.99 17.59 29.69
C ARG A 103 12.19 16.82 30.75
N LYS A 104 11.00 16.32 30.39
CA LYS A 104 10.15 15.50 31.26
C LYS A 104 10.33 13.99 31.04
N GLY A 105 11.33 13.61 30.25
CA GLY A 105 11.47 12.29 29.67
C GLY A 105 10.35 11.99 28.67
N PHE A 106 10.33 10.76 28.15
CA PHE A 106 9.31 10.31 27.22
C PHE A 106 7.95 10.17 27.94
N THR A 107 7.15 11.25 27.92
CA THR A 107 5.80 11.36 28.48
C THR A 107 4.86 12.13 27.57
N PHE A 108 3.57 11.80 27.64
CA PHE A 108 2.50 12.52 26.94
C PHE A 108 1.73 13.50 27.84
N ASN A 109 2.08 13.59 29.13
CA ASN A 109 1.48 14.55 30.07
C ASN A 109 2.16 15.93 29.94
N LEU A 110 1.80 16.64 28.87
CA LEU A 110 2.43 17.89 28.44
C LEU A 110 1.48 19.06 28.62
N ASN A 111 1.98 20.17 29.18
CA ASN A 111 1.26 21.44 29.20
C ASN A 111 1.60 22.29 27.96
N GLY A 112 0.97 23.46 27.84
CA GLY A 112 1.18 24.34 26.68
C GLY A 112 2.61 24.85 26.49
N ASN A 113 3.40 24.99 27.55
CA ASN A 113 4.82 25.38 27.45
C ASN A 113 5.68 24.19 27.03
N ASP A 114 5.40 23.00 27.55
CA ASP A 114 6.10 21.78 27.15
C ASP A 114 5.92 21.51 25.65
N LEU A 115 4.69 21.68 25.13
CA LEU A 115 4.42 21.51 23.71
C LEU A 115 5.17 22.53 22.82
N LYS A 116 5.36 23.77 23.31
CA LYS A 116 6.16 24.78 22.60
C LYS A 116 7.63 24.39 22.54
N PHE A 117 8.21 23.93 23.65
CA PHE A 117 9.60 23.46 23.66
C PHE A 117 9.78 22.24 22.75
N LEU A 118 8.88 21.26 22.84
CA LEU A 118 8.90 20.10 21.93
C LEU A 118 8.80 20.50 20.47
N ALA A 119 7.95 21.48 20.12
CA ALA A 119 7.85 21.97 18.75
C ALA A 119 9.13 22.67 18.29
N GLN A 120 9.82 23.39 19.19
CA GLN A 120 11.11 24.02 18.91
C GLN A 120 12.21 22.98 18.71
N ASP A 121 12.31 22.00 19.60
CA ASP A 121 13.28 20.90 19.55
C ASP A 121 13.06 20.05 18.29
N PHE A 122 11.80 19.73 17.97
CA PHE A 122 11.41 19.06 16.73
C PHE A 122 11.86 19.84 15.50
N PHE A 123 11.57 21.15 15.44
CA PHE A 123 11.95 21.98 14.31
C PHE A 123 13.48 22.11 14.18
N PHE A 124 14.18 22.21 15.29
CA PHE A 124 15.64 22.24 15.33
C PHE A 124 16.23 20.97 14.73
N LEU A 125 15.84 19.79 15.23
CA LEU A 125 16.32 18.51 14.71
C LEU A 125 15.90 18.26 13.25
N PHE A 126 14.69 18.67 12.87
CA PHE A 126 14.19 18.61 11.49
C PHE A 126 15.02 19.46 10.50
N THR A 127 15.56 20.58 10.96
CA THR A 127 16.37 21.49 10.11
C THR A 127 17.86 21.20 10.19
N HIS A 128 18.32 20.38 11.15
CA HIS A 128 19.72 20.04 11.36
C HIS A 128 19.93 18.51 11.29
N PRO A 129 19.78 17.88 10.11
CA PRO A 129 19.86 16.43 9.97
C PRO A 129 21.22 15.84 10.39
N HIS A 130 22.30 16.62 10.34
CA HIS A 130 23.62 16.16 10.81
C HIS A 130 23.63 15.92 12.34
N ILE A 131 22.88 16.72 13.11
CA ILE A 131 22.76 16.56 14.56
C ILE A 131 21.94 15.30 14.85
N LEU A 132 20.80 15.13 14.17
CA LEU A 132 19.98 13.93 14.33
C LEU A 132 20.78 12.65 14.04
N VAL A 133 21.60 12.63 12.99
CA VAL A 133 22.45 11.47 12.68
C VAL A 133 23.47 11.21 13.79
N GLN A 134 24.06 12.25 14.37
CA GLN A 134 24.97 12.10 15.52
C GLN A 134 24.23 11.52 16.74
N GLU A 135 23.02 11.99 17.04
CA GLU A 135 22.21 11.45 18.13
C GLU A 135 21.83 9.98 17.89
N ILE A 136 21.47 9.59 16.66
CA ILE A 136 21.20 8.18 16.31
C ILE A 136 22.45 7.31 16.55
N VAL A 137 23.64 7.81 16.23
CA VAL A 137 24.91 7.10 16.50
C VAL A 137 25.13 6.97 18.02
N ASN A 138 24.98 8.06 18.78
CA ASN A 138 25.12 8.05 20.24
C ASN A 138 24.12 7.08 20.89
N MET A 139 22.87 7.07 20.43
CA MET A 139 21.84 6.12 20.85
C MET A 139 22.21 4.68 20.54
N ASN A 140 22.87 4.43 19.40
CA ASN A 140 23.30 3.10 19.02
C ASN A 140 24.41 2.56 19.94
N GLU A 141 25.30 3.43 20.43
CA GLU A 141 26.38 3.06 21.36
C GLU A 141 25.83 2.65 22.74
N ILE A 142 24.83 3.38 23.23
CA ILE A 142 24.21 3.12 24.54
C ILE A 142 23.20 1.96 24.46
N GLY A 143 22.51 1.84 23.33
CA GLY A 143 21.45 0.88 23.08
C GLY A 143 20.07 1.38 23.50
N THR A 144 19.06 1.05 22.70
CA THR A 144 17.68 1.59 22.83
C THR A 144 16.64 0.55 23.26
N PHE A 145 16.94 -0.74 23.09
CA PHE A 145 16.02 -1.84 23.39
C PHE A 145 16.69 -2.91 24.24
N ARG A 146 15.89 -3.67 24.96
CA ARG A 146 16.33 -4.88 25.68
C ARG A 146 15.57 -6.09 25.15
N ILE A 147 16.29 -7.14 24.76
CA ILE A 147 15.71 -8.47 24.51
C ILE A 147 16.02 -9.35 25.71
N GLU A 148 15.00 -10.03 26.26
CA GLU A 148 15.13 -10.82 27.49
C GLU A 148 16.27 -11.85 27.46
N SER A 149 16.56 -12.43 26.30
CA SER A 149 17.62 -13.44 26.13
C SER A 149 19.01 -12.88 25.81
N ILE A 150 19.15 -11.60 25.43
CA ILE A 150 20.40 -11.02 24.89
C ILE A 150 20.86 -9.79 25.68
N GLY A 151 19.98 -9.14 26.44
CA GLY A 151 20.27 -7.90 27.15
C GLY A 151 19.99 -6.65 26.31
N ILE A 152 20.66 -5.54 26.64
CA ILE A 152 20.52 -4.27 25.90
C ILE A 152 21.16 -4.44 24.52
N ILE A 153 20.43 -4.07 23.47
CA ILE A 153 20.90 -4.16 22.08
C ILE A 153 21.58 -2.84 21.71
N SER A 154 22.82 -2.92 21.27
CA SER A 154 23.64 -1.82 20.77
C SER A 154 24.48 -2.26 19.57
N GLY A 155 25.16 -1.32 18.92
CA GLY A 155 26.10 -1.60 17.85
C GLY A 155 25.45 -2.17 16.58
N LEU A 156 26.15 -3.10 15.93
CA LEU A 156 25.76 -3.66 14.64
C LEU A 156 24.36 -4.30 14.64
N LEU A 157 23.99 -5.00 15.72
CA LEU A 157 22.70 -5.67 15.81
C LEU A 157 21.54 -4.65 15.80
N LEU A 158 21.71 -3.52 16.48
CA LEU A 158 20.70 -2.45 16.50
C LEU A 158 20.61 -1.75 15.14
N TRP A 159 21.72 -1.55 14.44
CA TRP A 159 21.71 -1.05 13.06
C TRP A 159 20.93 -1.97 12.11
N VAL A 160 21.10 -3.29 12.23
CA VAL A 160 20.37 -4.27 11.42
C VAL A 160 18.86 -4.19 11.68
N ILE A 161 18.45 -4.00 12.94
CA ILE A 161 17.04 -3.83 13.31
C ILE A 161 16.45 -2.58 12.63
N TRP A 162 17.11 -1.43 12.76
CA TRP A 162 16.64 -0.18 12.15
C TRP A 162 16.66 -0.23 10.62
N ALA A 163 17.63 -0.92 10.02
CA ALA A 163 17.65 -1.17 8.57
C ALA A 163 16.49 -2.08 8.14
N GLY A 164 16.16 -3.11 8.93
CA GLY A 164 14.99 -3.95 8.70
C GLY A 164 13.68 -3.15 8.79
N GLU A 165 13.56 -2.30 9.80
CA GLU A 165 12.42 -1.39 9.98
C GLU A 165 12.26 -0.46 8.77
N PHE A 166 13.34 0.16 8.32
CA PHE A 166 13.38 0.99 7.12
C PHE A 166 12.86 0.24 5.87
N ILE A 167 13.36 -0.98 5.64
CA ILE A 167 12.94 -1.81 4.50
C ILE A 167 11.45 -2.13 4.59
N VAL A 168 10.95 -2.45 5.79
CA VAL A 168 9.55 -2.81 6.00
C VAL A 168 8.62 -1.61 5.81
N ILE A 169 8.98 -0.42 6.30
CA ILE A 169 8.20 0.81 6.10
C ILE A 169 8.18 1.19 4.61
N LEU A 170 9.35 1.28 3.98
CA LEU A 170 9.47 1.67 2.58
C LEU A 170 8.82 0.64 1.64
N GLY A 171 9.08 -0.65 1.90
CA GLY A 171 8.48 -1.76 1.18
C GLY A 171 6.96 -1.79 1.33
N GLY A 172 6.44 -1.53 2.53
CA GLY A 172 5.00 -1.41 2.79
C GLY A 172 4.35 -0.27 2.01
N ALA A 173 4.98 0.91 1.95
CA ALA A 173 4.46 2.05 1.20
C ALA A 173 4.41 1.76 -0.31
N ILE A 174 5.49 1.20 -0.87
CA ILE A 174 5.57 0.80 -2.28
C ILE A 174 4.54 -0.30 -2.58
N PHE A 175 4.46 -1.31 -1.72
CA PHE A 175 3.49 -2.39 -1.86
C PHE A 175 2.06 -1.87 -1.86
N GLY A 176 1.73 -0.95 -0.95
CA GLY A 176 0.40 -0.34 -0.85
C GLY A 176 -0.02 0.34 -2.15
N VAL A 177 0.84 1.20 -2.72
CA VAL A 177 0.50 1.91 -3.96
C VAL A 177 0.48 1.01 -5.20
N LEU A 178 1.38 0.02 -5.28
CA LEU A 178 1.44 -0.90 -6.43
C LEU A 178 0.30 -1.91 -6.47
N ASN A 179 -0.39 -2.11 -5.34
CA ASN A 179 -1.62 -2.89 -5.25
C ASN A 179 -2.88 -2.02 -5.13
N GLY A 180 -2.73 -0.69 -5.23
CA GLY A 180 -3.81 0.28 -5.13
C GLY A 180 -4.45 0.65 -6.46
N GLN A 181 -5.10 1.81 -6.47
CA GLN A 181 -5.88 2.37 -7.57
C GLN A 181 -5.10 2.52 -8.88
N VAL A 182 -3.79 2.81 -8.84
CA VAL A 182 -2.97 3.09 -10.05
C VAL A 182 -2.91 1.94 -11.06
N ILE A 183 -3.20 0.70 -10.64
CA ILE A 183 -3.20 -0.46 -11.52
C ILE A 183 -4.58 -0.80 -12.10
N HIS A 184 -5.64 -0.15 -11.63
CA HIS A 184 -7.01 -0.42 -12.02
C HIS A 184 -7.41 0.30 -13.32
N PRO A 185 -8.37 -0.26 -14.08
CA PRO A 185 -8.88 0.35 -15.31
C PRO A 185 -9.53 1.71 -15.04
N TYR A 186 -9.28 2.63 -15.95
CA TYR A 186 -9.81 3.99 -15.94
C TYR A 186 -10.59 4.25 -17.22
N SER A 187 -11.76 4.86 -17.10
CA SER A 187 -12.57 5.31 -18.23
C SER A 187 -12.20 6.75 -18.55
N GLU A 188 -11.53 6.96 -19.69
CA GLU A 188 -11.18 8.31 -20.16
C GLU A 188 -12.42 9.11 -20.57
N ILE A 189 -13.42 8.43 -21.12
CA ILE A 189 -14.68 9.04 -21.58
C ILE A 189 -15.48 9.59 -20.40
N ASN A 190 -15.51 8.85 -19.30
CA ASN A 190 -16.28 9.20 -18.12
C ASN A 190 -15.44 9.84 -17.00
N ASP A 191 -14.15 10.09 -17.26
CA ASP A 191 -13.19 10.71 -16.33
C ASP A 191 -13.25 10.07 -14.92
N ASN A 192 -13.37 8.74 -14.86
CA ASN A 192 -13.50 8.00 -13.61
C ASN A 192 -12.85 6.61 -13.64
N TRP A 193 -12.49 6.12 -12.44
CA TRP A 193 -12.05 4.74 -12.28
C TRP A 193 -13.21 3.79 -12.54
N MET A 194 -12.98 2.78 -13.36
CA MET A 194 -14.02 1.79 -13.68
C MET A 194 -14.41 1.01 -12.43
N LYS A 195 -15.71 0.80 -12.26
CA LYS A 195 -16.26 0.13 -11.09
C LYS A 195 -16.31 -1.36 -11.36
N ARG A 196 -15.91 -2.15 -10.37
CA ARG A 196 -16.13 -3.59 -10.38
C ARG A 196 -17.64 -3.86 -10.23
N ARG A 197 -18.21 -4.65 -11.14
CA ARG A 197 -19.60 -5.13 -11.04
C ARG A 197 -19.75 -6.01 -9.78
N LYS A 198 -20.83 -5.82 -9.03
CA LYS A 198 -21.09 -6.57 -7.78
C LYS A 198 -21.35 -8.05 -8.05
N ILE A 199 -22.14 -8.33 -9.09
CA ILE A 199 -22.42 -9.70 -9.52
C ILE A 199 -21.18 -10.22 -10.27
N THR A 200 -20.70 -11.37 -9.84
CA THR A 200 -19.54 -12.05 -10.42
C THR A 200 -20.05 -13.31 -11.13
N HIS A 201 -19.68 -13.48 -12.40
CA HIS A 201 -20.04 -14.70 -13.13
C HIS A 201 -19.11 -15.83 -12.74
N ARG A 202 -19.66 -17.02 -12.56
CA ARG A 202 -18.91 -18.27 -12.40
C ARG A 202 -18.93 -19.03 -13.71
N ILE A 203 -17.74 -19.37 -14.18
CA ILE A 203 -17.52 -20.17 -15.39
C ILE A 203 -16.74 -21.42 -15.02
N PRO A 204 -16.71 -22.45 -15.89
CA PRO A 204 -15.89 -23.63 -15.67
C PRO A 204 -14.42 -23.28 -15.38
N LEU A 205 -13.73 -24.15 -14.66
CA LEU A 205 -12.32 -23.94 -14.33
C LEU A 205 -11.51 -23.73 -15.62
N VAL A 206 -10.77 -22.62 -15.71
CA VAL A 206 -9.95 -22.34 -16.90
C VAL A 206 -8.61 -23.05 -16.75
N GLU A 207 -8.46 -24.21 -17.37
CA GLU A 207 -7.22 -24.99 -17.34
C GLU A 207 -6.14 -24.38 -18.23
N ASN A 208 -6.55 -23.96 -19.44
CA ASN A 208 -5.69 -23.41 -20.47
C ASN A 208 -6.09 -21.94 -20.72
N LYS A 209 -5.11 -21.04 -20.67
CA LYS A 209 -5.35 -19.60 -20.82
C LYS A 209 -5.54 -19.21 -22.29
N GLU A 210 -4.86 -19.91 -23.18
CA GLU A 210 -4.88 -19.67 -24.61
C GLU A 210 -6.28 -19.91 -25.18
N THR A 211 -6.99 -20.94 -24.72
CA THR A 211 -8.36 -21.25 -25.18
C THR A 211 -9.36 -20.15 -24.85
N ILE A 212 -9.28 -19.57 -23.64
CA ILE A 212 -10.17 -18.45 -23.28
C ILE A 212 -9.80 -17.20 -24.06
N VAL A 213 -8.51 -16.89 -24.25
CA VAL A 213 -8.07 -15.73 -25.03
C VAL A 213 -8.50 -15.85 -26.49
N GLU A 214 -8.41 -17.04 -27.08
CA GLU A 214 -8.85 -17.30 -28.45
C GLU A 214 -10.36 -17.09 -28.62
N ALA A 215 -11.17 -17.61 -27.68
CA ALA A 215 -12.62 -17.38 -27.69
C ALA A 215 -12.97 -15.89 -27.59
N LEU A 216 -12.25 -15.13 -26.75
CA LEU A 216 -12.46 -13.68 -26.62
C LEU A 216 -12.06 -12.92 -27.89
N ASN A 217 -10.97 -13.32 -28.55
CA ASN A 217 -10.54 -12.74 -29.83
C ASN A 217 -11.55 -13.00 -30.95
N GLN A 218 -12.23 -14.15 -30.93
CA GLN A 218 -13.31 -14.50 -31.85
C GLN A 218 -14.65 -13.85 -31.47
N ARG A 219 -14.68 -12.94 -30.48
CA ARG A 219 -15.89 -12.31 -29.93
C ARG A 219 -16.92 -13.30 -29.38
N ASN A 220 -16.49 -14.51 -29.05
CA ASN A 220 -17.34 -15.49 -28.38
C ASN A 220 -17.38 -15.22 -26.87
N PHE A 221 -18.25 -14.31 -26.45
CA PHE A 221 -18.40 -13.95 -25.03
C PHE A 221 -19.26 -14.92 -24.22
N THR A 222 -19.83 -15.96 -24.85
CA THR A 222 -20.63 -16.98 -24.13
C THR A 222 -19.80 -17.71 -23.08
N VAL A 223 -18.49 -17.83 -23.29
CA VAL A 223 -17.53 -18.44 -22.34
C VAL A 223 -17.41 -17.66 -21.03
N LEU A 224 -17.91 -16.42 -20.97
CA LEU A 224 -17.90 -15.54 -19.80
C LEU A 224 -19.26 -15.42 -19.10
N GLN A 225 -20.30 -16.07 -19.63
CA GLN A 225 -21.64 -16.02 -19.04
C GLN A 225 -21.69 -16.85 -17.76
N ASP A 226 -22.46 -16.37 -16.79
CA ASP A 226 -22.66 -17.07 -15.53
C ASP A 226 -23.30 -18.45 -15.77
N GLN A 227 -22.74 -19.48 -15.14
CA GLN A 227 -23.29 -20.82 -15.11
C GLN A 227 -23.79 -21.13 -13.70
N PRO A 228 -25.12 -21.02 -13.45
CA PRO A 228 -25.70 -21.22 -12.11
C PRO A 228 -25.44 -22.61 -11.51
N SER A 229 -25.18 -23.62 -12.36
CA SER A 229 -24.81 -24.98 -11.93
C SER A 229 -23.52 -25.02 -11.10
N LEU A 230 -22.65 -24.02 -11.24
CA LEU A 230 -21.37 -23.91 -10.53
C LEU A 230 -21.49 -23.24 -9.15
N ILE A 231 -22.71 -22.97 -8.66
CA ILE A 231 -22.90 -22.33 -7.36
C ILE A 231 -22.33 -23.15 -6.19
N ASN A 232 -22.33 -24.48 -6.32
CA ASN A 232 -21.83 -25.43 -5.33
C ASN A 232 -20.53 -26.13 -5.76
N ALA A 233 -19.93 -25.73 -6.88
CA ALA A 233 -18.69 -26.34 -7.36
C ALA A 233 -17.51 -25.97 -6.44
N THR A 234 -16.62 -26.94 -6.20
CA THR A 234 -15.37 -26.71 -5.45
C THR A 234 -14.34 -25.98 -6.29
N ASP A 235 -14.32 -26.25 -7.61
CA ASP A 235 -13.40 -25.66 -8.56
C ASP A 235 -14.18 -24.95 -9.67
N TYR A 236 -13.94 -23.66 -9.83
CA TYR A 236 -14.58 -22.81 -10.84
C TYR A 236 -13.69 -21.61 -11.13
N SER A 237 -14.07 -20.78 -12.09
CA SER A 237 -13.42 -19.50 -12.34
C SER A 237 -14.40 -18.35 -12.13
N GLU A 238 -13.94 -17.28 -11.48
CA GLU A 238 -14.69 -16.04 -11.29
C GLU A 238 -14.30 -15.02 -12.37
N VAL A 239 -15.29 -14.45 -13.05
CA VAL A 239 -15.11 -13.35 -14.01
C VAL A 239 -15.44 -12.03 -13.33
N LEU A 240 -14.42 -11.22 -13.09
CA LEU A 240 -14.53 -9.88 -12.52
C LEU A 240 -14.66 -8.86 -13.64
N ILE A 241 -15.83 -8.24 -13.76
CA ILE A 241 -16.10 -7.22 -14.80
C ILE A 241 -15.90 -5.83 -14.20
N PHE A 242 -15.14 -4.99 -14.90
CA PHE A 242 -14.91 -3.58 -14.59
C PHE A 242 -15.48 -2.74 -15.74
N GLU A 243 -16.38 -1.83 -15.41
CA GLU A 243 -17.09 -1.03 -16.41
C GLU A 243 -17.36 0.40 -15.90
N SER A 244 -17.68 1.29 -16.84
CA SER A 244 -18.20 2.62 -16.57
C SER A 244 -19.37 2.89 -17.50
N THR A 245 -20.41 3.56 -17.01
CA THR A 245 -21.66 3.75 -17.77
C THR A 245 -21.40 4.47 -19.08
N GLY A 246 -21.81 3.88 -20.20
CA GLY A 246 -21.62 4.47 -21.54
C GLY A 246 -20.21 4.30 -22.13
N ASP A 247 -19.24 3.72 -21.41
CA ASP A 247 -17.95 3.35 -22.00
C ASP A 247 -18.12 2.06 -22.82
N PRO A 248 -17.76 2.03 -24.12
CA PRO A 248 -17.83 0.82 -24.93
C PRO A 248 -16.84 -0.25 -24.48
N THR A 249 -15.81 0.11 -23.72
CA THR A 249 -14.78 -0.81 -23.25
C THR A 249 -15.11 -1.29 -21.84
N LYS A 250 -15.18 -2.61 -21.67
CA LYS A 250 -15.18 -3.28 -20.37
C LYS A 250 -13.83 -3.94 -20.16
N TYR A 251 -13.37 -4.05 -18.92
CA TYR A 251 -12.20 -4.86 -18.60
C TYR A 251 -12.60 -6.04 -17.75
N ILE A 252 -12.05 -7.21 -18.05
CA ILE A 252 -12.31 -8.43 -17.27
C ILE A 252 -11.05 -8.95 -16.61
N SER A 253 -11.20 -9.57 -15.44
CA SER A 253 -10.17 -10.41 -14.85
C SER A 253 -10.77 -11.78 -14.55
N VAL A 254 -10.07 -12.84 -14.93
CA VAL A 254 -10.51 -14.23 -14.70
C VAL A 254 -9.61 -14.82 -13.64
N ILE A 255 -10.21 -15.35 -12.58
CA ILE A 255 -9.50 -15.92 -11.44
C ILE A 255 -10.03 -17.33 -11.22
N ASN A 256 -9.16 -18.32 -11.31
CA ASN A 256 -9.49 -19.68 -10.89
C ASN A 256 -9.57 -19.73 -9.38
N VAL A 257 -10.65 -20.33 -8.90
CA VAL A 257 -10.95 -20.58 -7.51
C VAL A 257 -10.96 -22.08 -7.30
N SER A 258 -10.14 -22.55 -6.37
CA SER A 258 -10.20 -23.93 -5.88
C SER A 258 -10.48 -23.90 -4.39
N ASN A 259 -11.57 -24.56 -3.97
CA ASN A 259 -12.00 -24.66 -2.58
C ASN A 259 -12.40 -26.11 -2.25
N PRO A 260 -11.42 -27.03 -2.14
CA PRO A 260 -11.67 -28.46 -2.03
C PRO A 260 -12.40 -28.87 -0.74
N THR A 261 -12.29 -28.08 0.33
CA THR A 261 -12.87 -28.39 1.65
C THR A 261 -14.08 -27.53 2.02
N GLY A 262 -14.42 -26.54 1.18
CA GLY A 262 -15.42 -25.53 1.49
C GLY A 262 -14.97 -24.47 2.52
N LYS A 263 -13.82 -24.64 3.18
CA LYS A 263 -13.33 -23.72 4.22
C LYS A 263 -12.58 -22.55 3.61
N ALA A 264 -12.83 -21.33 4.10
CA ALA A 264 -12.20 -20.11 3.58
C ALA A 264 -10.65 -20.16 3.56
N LYS A 265 -10.03 -20.83 4.53
CA LYS A 265 -8.57 -20.99 4.64
C LYS A 265 -7.94 -21.84 3.53
N ASP A 266 -8.73 -22.72 2.89
CA ASP A 266 -8.24 -23.65 1.87
C ASP A 266 -8.53 -23.12 0.45
N LYS A 267 -9.16 -21.94 0.34
CA LYS A 267 -9.46 -21.26 -0.93
C LYS A 267 -8.15 -20.80 -1.59
N LYS A 268 -7.82 -21.41 -2.73
CA LYS A 268 -6.69 -21.00 -3.59
C LYS A 268 -7.21 -20.16 -4.75
N LEU A 269 -6.52 -19.05 -5.02
CA LEU A 269 -6.84 -18.13 -6.11
C LEU A 269 -5.66 -18.08 -7.09
N LYS A 270 -5.93 -18.29 -8.39
CA LYS A 270 -4.93 -18.13 -9.45
C LYS A 270 -5.47 -17.18 -10.51
N SER A 271 -4.83 -16.03 -10.69
CA SER A 271 -5.19 -15.09 -11.75
C SER A 271 -4.77 -15.66 -13.11
N ILE A 272 -5.75 -15.80 -14.02
CA ILE A 272 -5.55 -16.27 -15.38
C ILE A 272 -5.46 -15.09 -16.34
N LEU A 273 -6.44 -14.19 -16.25
CA LEU A 273 -6.48 -12.92 -16.98
C LEU A 273 -6.59 -11.76 -15.99
N LYS A 274 -5.93 -10.64 -16.28
CA LYS A 274 -5.98 -9.43 -15.46
C LYS A 274 -6.21 -8.21 -16.35
N PHE A 275 -7.37 -7.59 -16.20
CA PHE A 275 -7.83 -6.42 -16.96
C PHE A 275 -7.69 -6.59 -18.48
N TYR A 276 -8.21 -7.69 -19.02
CA TYR A 276 -8.32 -7.91 -20.46
C TYR A 276 -9.42 -7.00 -21.03
N PRO A 277 -9.15 -6.18 -22.06
CA PRO A 277 -10.13 -5.28 -22.64
C PRO A 277 -11.12 -6.03 -23.53
N LEU A 278 -12.40 -5.66 -23.43
CA LEU A 278 -13.49 -6.15 -24.27
C LEU A 278 -14.27 -4.95 -24.80
N GLU A 279 -14.26 -4.75 -26.11
CA GLU A 279 -15.01 -3.68 -26.77
C GLU A 279 -16.42 -4.15 -27.13
N ASN A 280 -17.43 -3.33 -26.81
CA ASN A 280 -18.84 -3.54 -27.12
C ASN A 280 -19.37 -4.94 -26.70
N ALA A 281 -18.83 -5.49 -25.61
CA ALA A 281 -19.21 -6.81 -25.12
C ALA A 281 -20.51 -6.74 -24.31
N ASN A 282 -21.52 -7.48 -24.78
CA ASN A 282 -22.77 -7.74 -24.05
C ASN A 282 -22.56 -8.92 -23.07
N ILE A 283 -21.94 -8.57 -21.94
CA ILE A 283 -21.73 -9.41 -20.76
C ILE A 283 -22.21 -8.69 -19.51
#